data_AF-X1F0A4-F1
#
_entry.id   AF-X1F0A4-F1
#
_cell.length_a   1.000
_cell.length_b   1.000
_cell.length_c   1.000
_cell.angle_alpha   90.00
_cell.angle_beta   90.00
_cell.angle_gamma   90.00
#
_symmetry.space_group_name_H-M   'P 1'
#
loop_
_entity.id
_entity.type
_entity.pdbx_description
1 polymer ?
#
loop_
_entity_poly.entity_id
_entity_poly.type
_entity_poly.pdbx_seq_one_letter_code
_entity_poly.pdbx_strand_id
1 'polypeptide(L)'
;MESRKDIHDRYLSKLEKHVEFAKGSSKYSSDRFDILIISLATSSLILSIGFVKDVIPNFSNINTVILKISWLLFLIALVSNLISQVTGYYANKYDIKVTTNLIREERGKPMKGDQKILKSACSCLNRTTLILNGLSLLCLISGIVTLVIFFSNNI
;
A
#
# COMPACT_ATOMS: atom_id res chain seq x y z
N MET A 1 12.88 -14.32 45.86
CA MET A 1 13.55 -13.26 45.08
C MET A 1 13.64 -13.75 43.65
N GLU A 2 13.03 -13.03 42.70
CA GLU A 2 13.22 -13.32 41.28
C GLU A 2 14.70 -13.21 40.92
N SER A 3 15.21 -14.16 40.14
CA SER A 3 16.61 -14.11 39.70
C SER A 3 16.78 -12.98 38.69
N ARG A 4 17.98 -12.38 38.61
CA ARG A 4 18.29 -11.34 37.61
C ARG A 4 18.03 -11.84 36.18
N LYS A 5 18.18 -13.15 35.95
CA LYS A 5 17.87 -13.81 34.67
C LYS A 5 16.37 -13.77 34.38
N ASP A 6 15.53 -14.03 35.39
CA ASP A 6 14.07 -14.07 35.23
C ASP A 6 13.49 -12.68 34.90
N ILE A 7 14.07 -11.63 35.49
CA ILE A 7 13.70 -10.24 35.20
C ILE A 7 14.08 -9.88 33.75
N HIS A 8 15.26 -10.30 33.30
CA HIS A 8 15.74 -10.06 31.94
C HIS A 8 14.89 -10.79 30.91
N ASP A 9 14.60 -12.07 31.14
CA ASP A 9 13.77 -12.90 30.26
C ASP A 9 12.34 -12.35 30.16
N ARG A 10 11.78 -11.86 31.28
CA ARG A 10 10.47 -11.18 31.29
C ARG A 10 10.48 -9.88 30.50
N TYR A 11 11.55 -9.09 30.59
CA TYR A 11 11.69 -7.86 29.82
C TYR A 11 11.78 -8.15 28.31
N LEU A 12 12.59 -9.14 27.92
CA LEU A 12 12.69 -9.60 26.53
C LEU A 12 11.33 -10.06 25.99
N SER A 13 10.61 -10.90 26.74
CA SER A 13 9.28 -11.37 26.33
C SER A 13 8.27 -10.21 26.14
N LYS A 14 8.35 -9.16 26.96
CA LYS A 14 7.51 -7.96 26.78
C LYS A 14 7.86 -7.21 25.49
N LEU A 15 9.16 -7.07 25.17
CA LEU A 15 9.60 -6.44 23.93
C LEU A 15 9.18 -7.24 22.70
N GLU A 16 9.35 -8.57 22.72
CA GLU A 16 8.92 -9.46 21.63
C GLU A 16 7.43 -9.33 21.36
N LYS A 17 6.59 -9.38 22.40
CA LYS A 17 5.14 -9.15 22.28
C LYS A 17 4.82 -7.78 21.73
N HIS A 18 5.54 -6.74 22.15
CA HIS A 18 5.33 -5.40 21.62
C HIS A 18 5.66 -5.33 20.13
N VAL A 19 6.74 -5.98 19.69
CA VAL A 19 7.12 -6.08 18.28
C VAL A 19 6.08 -6.86 17.46
N GLU A 20 5.58 -7.99 17.97
CA GLU A 20 4.51 -8.75 17.31
C GLU A 20 3.23 -7.93 17.16
N PHE A 21 2.84 -7.22 18.22
CA PHE A 21 1.69 -6.32 18.20
C PHE A 21 1.87 -5.16 17.21
N ALA A 22 3.05 -4.55 17.17
CA ALA A 22 3.38 -3.47 16.24
C ALA A 22 3.36 -3.96 14.78
N LYS A 23 3.87 -5.16 14.50
CA LYS A 23 3.80 -5.80 13.17
C LYS A 23 2.36 -6.06 12.75
N GLY A 24 1.53 -6.62 13.65
CA GLY A 24 0.11 -6.85 13.38
C GLY A 24 -0.65 -5.56 13.11
N SER A 25 -0.40 -4.52 13.91
CA SER A 25 -1.00 -3.19 13.74
C SER A 25 -0.57 -2.52 12.44
N SER A 26 0.71 -2.62 12.07
CA SER A 26 1.24 -2.08 10.82
C SER A 26 0.60 -2.75 9.60
N LYS A 27 0.47 -4.08 9.62
CA LYS A 27 -0.21 -4.83 8.56
C LYS A 27 -1.67 -4.40 8.41
N TYR A 28 -2.41 -4.39 9.52
CA TYR A 28 -3.81 -3.95 9.51
C TYR A 28 -3.97 -2.53 8.97
N SER A 29 -3.09 -1.63 9.37
CA SER A 29 -3.08 -0.24 8.87
C SER A 29 -2.86 -0.20 7.36
N SER A 30 -1.88 -0.94 6.84
CA SER A 30 -1.60 -1.03 5.39
C SER A 30 -2.82 -1.53 4.61
N ASP A 31 -3.44 -2.62 5.06
CA ASP A 31 -4.61 -3.20 4.40
C ASP A 31 -5.79 -2.19 4.35
N ARG A 32 -5.95 -1.39 5.41
CA ARG A 32 -6.97 -0.34 5.46
C ARG A 32 -6.66 0.83 4.55
N PHE A 33 -5.39 1.23 4.43
CA PHE A 33 -4.98 2.30 3.52
C PHE A 33 -5.31 1.95 2.07
N ASP A 34 -5.06 0.72 1.65
CA ASP A 34 -5.38 0.29 0.28
C ASP A 34 -6.88 0.40 -0.04
N ILE A 35 -7.72 -0.08 0.89
CA ILE A 35 -9.18 0.04 0.77
C ILE A 35 -9.61 1.51 0.69
N LEU A 36 -9.02 2.38 1.51
CA LEU A 36 -9.34 3.81 1.50
C LEU A 36 -8.94 4.46 0.18
N ILE A 37 -7.76 4.17 -0.36
CA ILE A 37 -7.31 4.72 -1.65
C ILE A 37 -8.26 4.30 -2.77
N ILE A 38 -8.61 3.02 -2.84
CA ILE A 38 -9.55 2.50 -3.85
C ILE A 38 -10.92 3.16 -3.71
N SER A 39 -11.45 3.22 -2.48
CA SER A 39 -12.79 3.76 -2.20
C SER A 39 -12.88 5.24 -2.55
N LEU A 40 -11.90 6.03 -2.12
CA LEU A 40 -11.85 7.47 -2.39
C LEU A 40 -11.63 7.76 -3.87
N ALA A 41 -10.63 7.14 -4.52
CA ALA A 41 -10.37 7.36 -5.93
C ALA A 41 -11.58 7.00 -6.81
N THR A 42 -12.22 5.86 -6.54
CA THR A 42 -13.40 5.41 -7.29
C THR A 42 -14.59 6.34 -7.07
N SER A 43 -14.87 6.70 -5.81
CA SER A 43 -15.97 7.60 -5.48
C SER A 43 -15.76 8.99 -6.08
N SER A 44 -14.55 9.55 -5.98
CA SER A 44 -14.21 10.84 -6.58
C SER A 44 -14.34 10.83 -8.11
N LEU A 45 -13.90 9.76 -8.78
CA LEU A 45 -14.09 9.61 -10.24
C LEU A 45 -15.57 9.60 -10.61
N ILE A 46 -16.37 8.72 -9.99
CA ILE A 46 -17.81 8.59 -10.28
C ILE A 46 -18.54 9.92 -10.03
N LEU A 47 -18.30 10.53 -8.86
CA LEU A 47 -18.90 11.81 -8.50
C LEU A 47 -18.50 12.91 -9.48
N SER A 48 -17.23 12.98 -9.86
CA SER A 48 -16.76 14.01 -10.80
C SER A 48 -17.38 13.88 -12.19
N ILE A 49 -17.58 12.65 -12.69
CA ILE A 49 -18.23 12.40 -13.97
C ILE A 49 -19.70 12.80 -13.92
N GLY A 50 -20.41 12.45 -12.84
CA GLY A 50 -21.80 12.87 -12.62
C GLY A 50 -21.93 14.39 -12.55
N PHE A 51 -21.08 15.03 -11.75
CA PHE A 51 -21.08 16.49 -11.59
C PHE A 51 -20.84 17.22 -12.92
N VAL A 52 -19.85 16.77 -13.70
CA VAL A 52 -19.56 17.30 -15.03
C VAL A 52 -20.76 17.20 -15.97
N LYS A 53 -21.47 16.07 -15.94
CA LYS A 53 -22.63 15.82 -16.80
C LYS A 53 -23.84 16.67 -16.41
N ASP A 54 -24.08 16.85 -15.12
CA ASP A 54 -25.33 17.40 -14.61
C ASP A 54 -25.25 18.89 -14.25
N VAL A 55 -24.05 19.41 -13.92
CA VAL A 55 -23.88 20.76 -13.34
C VAL A 55 -23.22 21.76 -14.28
N ILE A 56 -22.45 21.31 -15.28
CA ILE A 56 -21.69 22.21 -16.16
C ILE A 56 -22.45 22.43 -17.48
N PRO A 57 -23.23 23.53 -17.64
CA PRO A 57 -23.85 23.87 -18.92
C PRO A 57 -22.78 24.30 -19.92
N ASN A 58 -22.89 23.84 -21.18
CA ASN A 58 -22.01 24.20 -22.30
C ASN A 58 -20.53 23.84 -22.13
N PHE A 59 -20.25 22.53 -22.14
CA PHE A 59 -18.91 21.93 -22.09
C PHE A 59 -17.94 22.38 -23.21
N SER A 60 -18.45 23.01 -24.27
CA SER A 60 -17.67 23.42 -25.44
C SER A 60 -16.73 24.60 -25.19
N ASN A 61 -17.00 25.44 -24.18
CA ASN A 61 -16.19 26.63 -23.89
C ASN A 61 -15.26 26.47 -22.68
N ILE A 62 -15.24 25.30 -22.05
CA ILE A 62 -14.51 25.06 -20.81
C ILE A 62 -13.19 24.34 -21.09
N ASN A 63 -12.12 24.80 -20.44
CA ASN A 63 -10.83 24.13 -20.49
C ASN A 63 -10.87 22.82 -19.67
N THR A 64 -11.04 21.70 -20.36
CA THR A 64 -11.14 20.35 -19.76
C THR A 64 -9.79 19.72 -19.40
N VAL A 65 -8.67 20.39 -19.63
CA VAL A 65 -7.32 19.82 -19.40
C VAL A 65 -7.12 19.46 -17.93
N ILE A 66 -7.48 20.36 -17.01
CA ILE A 66 -7.31 20.13 -15.55
C ILE A 66 -8.17 18.95 -15.07
N LEU A 67 -9.40 18.85 -15.58
CA LEU A 67 -10.29 17.72 -15.29
C LEU A 67 -9.71 16.39 -15.77
N LYS A 68 -9.20 16.34 -17.01
CA LYS A 68 -8.58 15.14 -17.57
C LYS A 68 -7.33 14.74 -16.78
N ILE A 69 -6.52 15.70 -16.35
CA ILE A 69 -5.36 15.44 -15.47
C ILE A 69 -5.81 14.84 -14.14
N SER A 70 -6.85 15.39 -13.52
CA SER A 70 -7.40 14.85 -12.27
C SER A 70 -7.86 13.40 -12.43
N TRP A 71 -8.62 13.10 -13.49
CA TRP A 71 -9.06 11.73 -13.79
C TRP A 71 -7.89 10.78 -14.04
N LEU A 72 -6.86 11.24 -14.76
CA LEU A 72 -5.66 10.45 -15.00
C LEU A 72 -4.91 10.17 -13.68
N LEU A 73 -4.84 11.14 -12.77
CA LEU A 73 -4.23 10.97 -11.45
C LEU A 73 -4.99 9.94 -10.61
N PHE A 74 -6.33 9.96 -10.61
CA PHE A 74 -7.11 8.91 -9.94
C PHE A 74 -6.89 7.53 -10.55
N LEU A 75 -6.82 7.43 -11.87
CA LEU A 75 -6.52 6.18 -12.56
C LEU A 75 -5.12 5.66 -12.19
N ILE A 76 -4.10 6.52 -12.19
CA ILE A 76 -2.74 6.15 -11.77
C ILE A 76 -2.73 5.70 -10.30
N ALA A 77 -3.48 6.38 -9.42
CA ALA A 77 -3.60 5.98 -8.03
C ALA A 77 -4.18 4.56 -7.88
N LEU A 78 -5.27 4.26 -8.60
CA LEU A 78 -5.91 2.95 -8.60
C LEU A 78 -4.98 1.85 -9.15
N VAL A 79 -4.36 2.09 -10.31
CA VAL A 79 -3.46 1.12 -10.95
C VAL A 79 -2.23 0.88 -10.08
N SER A 80 -1.62 1.94 -9.54
CA SER A 80 -0.44 1.80 -8.66
C SER A 80 -0.78 1.03 -7.39
N ASN A 81 -1.94 1.30 -6.77
CA ASN A 81 -2.40 0.57 -5.60
C ASN A 81 -2.64 -0.92 -5.90
N LEU A 82 -3.28 -1.23 -7.03
CA LEU A 82 -3.52 -2.62 -7.45
C LEU A 82 -2.20 -3.37 -7.69
N ILE A 83 -1.24 -2.76 -8.41
CA ILE A 83 0.07 -3.37 -8.65
C ILE A 83 0.79 -3.61 -7.31
N SER A 84 0.69 -2.66 -6.38
CA SER A 84 1.28 -2.78 -5.05
C SER A 84 0.75 -3.98 -4.25
N GLN A 85 -0.56 -4.21 -4.30
CA GLN A 85 -1.18 -5.38 -3.66
C GLN A 85 -0.66 -6.69 -4.28
N VAL A 86 -0.53 -6.73 -5.61
CA VAL A 86 0.01 -7.89 -6.33
C VAL A 86 1.48 -8.13 -5.95
N THR A 87 2.32 -7.08 -5.93
CA THR A 87 3.73 -7.22 -5.52
C THR A 87 3.86 -7.62 -4.07
N GLY A 88 3.01 -7.08 -3.17
CA GLY A 88 2.93 -7.47 -1.77
C GLY A 88 2.54 -8.94 -1.58
N TYR A 89 1.58 -9.43 -2.37
CA TYR A 89 1.20 -10.85 -2.36
C TYR A 89 2.38 -11.75 -2.73
N TYR A 90 3.11 -11.43 -3.80
CA TYR A 90 4.28 -12.22 -4.20
C TYR A 90 5.42 -12.11 -3.18
N ALA A 91 5.66 -10.93 -2.60
CA ALA A 91 6.67 -10.76 -1.55
C ALA A 91 6.38 -11.66 -0.35
N ASN A 92 5.13 -11.69 0.13
CA ASN A 92 4.69 -12.58 1.21
C ASN A 92 4.89 -14.06 0.85
N LYS A 93 4.61 -14.45 -0.41
CA LYS A 93 4.84 -15.83 -0.88
C LYS A 93 6.33 -16.21 -0.86
N TYR A 94 7.23 -15.28 -1.20
CA TYR A 94 8.67 -15.49 -1.09
C TYR A 94 9.12 -15.52 0.37
N ASP A 95 8.58 -14.66 1.23
CA ASP A 95 8.89 -14.61 2.65
C ASP A 95 8.53 -15.92 3.38
N ILE A 96 7.38 -16.51 3.04
CA ILE A 96 6.97 -17.84 3.53
C ILE A 96 8.02 -18.90 3.12
N LYS A 97 8.51 -18.87 1.88
CA LYS A 97 9.53 -19.83 1.41
C LYS A 97 10.86 -19.63 2.14
N VAL A 98 11.31 -18.39 2.33
CA VAL A 98 12.54 -18.06 3.05
C VAL A 98 12.44 -18.53 4.50
N THR A 99 11.34 -18.20 5.18
CA THR A 99 11.08 -18.59 6.58
C THR A 99 10.99 -20.10 6.73
N THR A 100 10.33 -20.78 5.78
CA THR A 100 10.26 -22.26 5.77
C THR A 100 11.66 -22.88 5.63
N ASN A 101 12.53 -22.30 4.80
CA ASN A 101 13.91 -22.77 4.67
C ASN A 101 14.72 -22.54 5.95
N LEU A 102 14.52 -21.40 6.63
CA LEU A 102 15.16 -21.12 7.92
C LEU A 102 14.76 -22.15 8.99
N ILE A 103 13.46 -22.48 9.09
CA ILE A 103 12.95 -23.51 10.02
C ILE A 103 13.52 -24.90 9.68
N ARG A 104 13.77 -25.20 8.40
CA ARG A 104 14.38 -26.47 7.99
C ARG A 104 15.84 -26.55 8.44
N GLU A 105 16.60 -25.48 8.25
CA GLU A 105 18.00 -25.37 8.69
C GLU A 105 18.13 -25.59 10.19
N GLU A 106 17.31 -24.91 11.01
CA GLU A 106 17.25 -25.09 12.47
C GLU A 106 16.89 -26.53 12.89
N ARG A 107 16.19 -27.27 12.03
CA ARG A 107 15.83 -28.68 12.25
C ARG A 107 16.86 -29.67 11.66
N GLY A 108 18.02 -29.19 11.20
CA GLY A 108 19.05 -30.01 10.56
C GLY A 108 18.65 -30.59 9.21
N LYS A 109 17.62 -30.03 8.56
CA LYS A 109 17.16 -30.47 7.23
C LYS A 109 17.76 -29.60 6.14
N PRO A 110 18.11 -30.16 4.97
CA PRO A 110 18.64 -29.37 3.86
C PRO A 110 17.60 -28.36 3.37
N MET A 111 18.09 -27.17 3.02
CA MET A 111 17.32 -26.09 2.41
C MET A 111 16.78 -26.52 1.03
N LYS A 112 15.64 -25.98 0.63
CA LYS A 112 15.08 -26.19 -0.71
C LYS A 112 15.28 -24.93 -1.57
N GLY A 113 16.07 -25.07 -2.64
CA GLY A 113 16.33 -24.00 -3.61
C GLY A 113 17.35 -22.95 -3.13
N ASP A 114 17.53 -21.89 -3.93
CA ASP A 114 18.49 -20.82 -3.64
C ASP A 114 17.88 -19.76 -2.71
N GLN A 115 18.31 -19.76 -1.45
CA GLN A 115 17.83 -18.82 -0.44
C GLN A 115 18.23 -17.37 -0.73
N LYS A 116 19.37 -17.13 -1.38
CA LYS A 116 19.86 -15.78 -1.69
C LYS A 116 18.97 -15.13 -2.75
N ILE A 117 18.60 -15.88 -3.77
CA ILE A 117 17.66 -15.42 -4.81
C ILE A 117 16.28 -15.13 -4.20
N LEU A 118 15.76 -16.04 -3.36
CA LEU A 118 14.46 -15.84 -2.70
C LEU A 118 14.43 -14.58 -1.82
N LYS A 119 15.50 -14.35 -1.03
CA LYS A 119 15.63 -13.14 -0.21
C LYS A 119 15.72 -11.87 -1.07
N SER A 120 16.49 -11.90 -2.15
CA SER A 120 16.63 -10.76 -3.06
C SER A 120 15.31 -10.41 -3.75
N ALA A 121 14.59 -11.42 -4.25
CA ALA A 121 13.27 -11.24 -4.86
C ALA A 121 12.26 -10.66 -3.85
N CYS A 122 12.23 -11.17 -2.62
CA CYS A 122 11.38 -10.65 -1.54
C CYS A 122 11.68 -9.17 -1.25
N SER A 123 12.95 -8.81 -1.08
CA SER A 123 13.37 -7.44 -0.81
C SER A 123 13.02 -6.47 -1.96
N CYS A 124 13.23 -6.91 -3.20
CA CYS A 124 12.88 -6.11 -4.38
C CYS A 124 11.38 -5.84 -4.44
N LEU A 125 10.54 -6.87 -4.29
CA LEU A 125 9.09 -6.73 -4.31
C LEU A 125 8.57 -5.85 -3.18
N ASN A 126 9.09 -6.01 -1.95
CA ASN A 126 8.73 -5.14 -0.83
C ASN A 126 9.05 -3.67 -1.10
N ARG A 127 10.22 -3.39 -1.69
CA ARG A 127 10.60 -2.03 -2.05
C ARG A 127 9.66 -1.46 -3.12
N THR A 128 9.32 -2.26 -4.12
CA THR A 128 8.36 -1.86 -5.17
C THR A 128 6.98 -1.57 -4.58
N THR A 129 6.45 -2.43 -3.70
CA THR A 129 5.19 -2.21 -2.97
C THR A 129 5.20 -0.87 -2.23
N LEU A 130 6.28 -0.57 -1.49
CA LEU A 130 6.38 0.68 -0.74
C LEU A 130 6.38 1.92 -1.65
N ILE A 131 7.09 1.88 -2.77
CA ILE A 131 7.13 2.97 -3.75
C ILE A 131 5.75 3.16 -4.39
N LEU A 132 5.10 2.07 -4.81
CA LEU A 132 3.78 2.12 -5.43
C LEU A 132 2.70 2.63 -4.48
N ASN A 133 2.74 2.24 -3.20
CA ASN A 133 1.84 2.77 -2.18
C ASN A 133 2.02 4.29 -2.01
N GLY A 134 3.27 4.75 -1.88
CA GLY A 134 3.57 6.19 -1.82
C GLY A 134 3.09 6.95 -3.05
N LEU A 135 3.35 6.42 -4.25
CA LEU A 135 2.88 7.00 -5.51
C LEU A 135 1.36 7.08 -5.57
N SER A 136 0.66 6.01 -5.18
CA SER A 136 -0.80 5.96 -5.21
C SER A 136 -1.43 7.03 -4.31
N LEU A 137 -0.87 7.24 -3.11
CA LEU A 137 -1.33 8.27 -2.18
C LEU A 137 -1.08 9.68 -2.74
N LEU A 138 0.11 9.94 -3.28
CA LEU A 138 0.43 11.22 -3.88
C LEU A 138 -0.50 11.55 -5.05
N CYS A 139 -0.71 10.59 -5.95
CA CYS A 139 -1.63 10.74 -7.09
C CYS A 139 -3.07 10.98 -6.62
N LEU A 140 -3.56 10.28 -5.59
CA LEU A 140 -4.89 10.51 -5.02
C LEU A 140 -5.03 11.96 -4.53
N ILE A 141 -4.10 12.42 -3.69
CA ILE A 141 -4.14 13.79 -3.12
C ILE A 141 -4.08 14.83 -4.24
N SER A 142 -3.14 14.70 -5.17
CA SER A 142 -3.02 15.60 -6.32
C SER A 142 -4.28 15.56 -7.21
N GLY A 143 -4.89 14.39 -7.38
CA GLY A 143 -6.14 14.20 -8.12
C GLY A 143 -7.30 14.96 -7.48
N ILE A 144 -7.45 14.87 -6.15
CA ILE A 144 -8.46 15.61 -5.40
C ILE A 144 -8.23 17.13 -5.52
N VAL A 145 -6.99 17.59 -5.31
CA VAL A 145 -6.66 19.02 -5.38
C VAL A 145 -6.95 19.59 -6.76
N THR A 146 -6.51 18.91 -7.83
CA THR A 146 -6.76 19.34 -9.21
C THR A 146 -8.25 19.31 -9.56
N LEU A 147 -9.01 18.34 -9.04
CA LEU A 147 -10.46 18.29 -9.23
C LEU A 147 -11.16 19.49 -8.60
N VAL A 148 -10.80 19.82 -7.35
CA VAL A 148 -11.37 20.96 -6.62
C VAL A 148 -11.04 22.27 -7.34
N ILE A 149 -9.81 22.44 -7.81
CA ILE A 149 -9.41 23.62 -8.60
C ILE A 149 -10.24 23.72 -9.89
N PHE A 150 -10.46 22.61 -10.59
CA PHE A 150 -11.28 22.61 -11.81
C PHE A 150 -12.71 23.06 -11.51
N PHE A 151 -13.36 22.48 -10.49
CA PHE A 151 -14.73 22.86 -10.15
C PHE A 151 -14.84 24.30 -9.63
N SER A 152 -13.90 24.76 -8.81
CA SER A 152 -13.88 26.14 -8.32
C SER A 152 -13.74 27.19 -9.42
N ASN A 153 -13.17 26.84 -10.57
CA ASN A 153 -12.96 27.77 -11.68
C ASN A 153 -14.11 27.77 -12.71
N ASN A 154 -15.00 26.78 -12.67
CA ASN A 154 -16.02 26.54 -13.71
C ASN A 154 -17.46 26.46 -13.18
N ILE A 155 -17.64 26.54 -11.85
CA ILE A 155 -18.91 26.80 -11.18
C ILE A 155 -18.98 28.31 -10.92
#